data_AF-A0A923D042-F1
#
_entry.id   AF-A0A923D042-F1
#
_cell.length_a   1.000
_cell.length_b   1.000
_cell.length_c   1.000
_cell.angle_alpha   90.00
_cell.angle_beta   90.00
_cell.angle_gamma   90.00
#
_symmetry.space_group_name_H-M   'P 1'
#
loop_
_entity.id
_entity.type
_entity.pdbx_description
1 polymer ?
#
loop_
_entity_poly.entity_id
_entity_poly.type
_entity_poly.pdbx_seq_one_letter_code
_entity_poly.pdbx_strand_id
1 'polypeptide(L)'
;MAGKNNWLLGCGIGCLAVIVITVLGGVLLFNTGKKVVARFEELGDTQRTLAGRYGEVADYVPLADGVLPTERVEIFLRVQDTLQETGRQLVSHGRALKDLEHQKGKGIGPGGILRGIRGVVGIGRSATEYLQERNEALLAAEMGLGEYTYLYVLGYHSWLGRSFDPTFGEPSTRVNTEHGARIEIGDRDDERRAERLQDLFRGWAANQHQAATAAGLDAAWCETLAAEALAAASADSLRLPWTGGLPATLTAGLEPFRARFEATYLPLDPLVGVGVEQEGGDEGFDFNIE
;
A
#
# COMPACT_ATOMS: atom_id res chain seq x y z
N MET A 1 65.04 -14.37 29.10
CA MET A 1 64.16 -13.81 28.04
C MET A 1 62.87 -14.63 28.06
N ALA A 2 61.83 -14.12 28.73
CA ALA A 2 60.52 -14.78 28.78
C ALA A 2 59.54 -13.91 27.99
N GLY A 3 59.34 -14.26 26.72
CA GLY A 3 58.35 -13.63 25.85
C GLY A 3 56.95 -13.99 26.34
N LYS A 4 56.21 -12.98 26.81
CA LYS A 4 54.86 -13.07 27.37
C LYS A 4 53.84 -13.66 26.39
N ASN A 5 53.12 -14.68 26.83
CA ASN A 5 52.00 -15.39 26.16
C ASN A 5 50.69 -14.56 26.01
N ASN A 6 50.77 -13.24 25.82
CA ASN A 6 49.59 -12.37 25.84
C ASN A 6 48.78 -12.36 24.54
N TRP A 7 49.24 -13.02 23.48
CA TRP A 7 48.58 -13.03 22.17
C TRP A 7 47.37 -13.98 22.09
N LEU A 8 47.45 -15.14 22.76
CA LEU A 8 46.35 -16.13 22.78
C LEU A 8 45.12 -15.66 23.58
N LEU A 9 45.33 -14.87 24.65
CA LEU A 9 44.22 -14.28 25.42
C LEU A 9 43.44 -13.21 24.62
N GLY A 10 44.11 -12.49 23.72
CA GLY A 10 43.45 -11.48 22.87
C GLY A 10 42.54 -12.08 21.80
N CYS A 11 42.90 -13.22 21.23
CA CYS A 11 42.11 -13.90 20.20
C CYS A 11 40.82 -14.53 20.78
N GLY A 12 40.90 -15.14 21.96
CA GLY A 12 39.74 -15.76 22.61
C GLY A 12 38.64 -14.75 22.99
N ILE A 13 39.02 -13.59 23.51
CA ILE A 13 38.06 -12.53 23.88
C ILE A 13 37.38 -11.95 22.63
N GLY A 14 38.13 -11.78 21.54
CA GLY A 14 37.59 -11.31 20.26
C GLY A 14 36.54 -12.26 19.67
N CYS A 15 36.86 -13.55 19.56
CA CYS A 15 35.93 -14.56 19.04
C CYS A 15 34.68 -14.71 19.92
N LEU A 16 34.85 -14.71 21.25
CA LEU A 16 33.72 -14.79 22.18
C LEU A 16 32.81 -13.57 22.05
N ALA A 17 33.37 -12.36 21.93
CA ALA A 17 32.58 -11.15 21.74
C ALA A 17 31.76 -11.20 20.44
N VAL A 18 32.35 -11.66 19.33
CA VAL A 18 31.62 -11.83 18.06
C VAL A 18 30.50 -12.85 18.19
N ILE A 19 30.75 -14.02 18.81
CA ILE A 19 29.72 -15.05 19.02
C ILE A 19 28.57 -14.50 19.87
N VAL A 20 28.88 -13.81 20.98
CA VAL A 20 27.86 -13.23 21.85
C VAL A 20 27.04 -12.17 21.12
N ILE A 21 27.68 -11.29 20.35
CA ILE A 21 26.97 -10.27 19.55
C ILE A 21 26.08 -10.94 18.50
N THR A 22 26.57 -11.96 17.80
CA THR A 22 25.80 -12.68 16.77
C THR A 22 24.62 -13.42 17.39
N VAL A 23 24.80 -14.12 18.51
CA VAL A 23 23.73 -14.87 19.18
C VAL A 23 22.68 -13.92 19.76
N LEU A 24 23.09 -12.89 20.51
CA LEU A 24 22.16 -11.92 21.09
C LEU A 24 21.45 -11.12 20.00
N GLY A 25 22.18 -10.71 18.96
CA GLY A 25 21.62 -10.05 17.78
C GLY A 25 20.60 -10.93 17.07
N GLY A 26 20.92 -12.21 16.86
CA GLY A 26 20.03 -13.20 16.27
C GLY A 26 18.74 -13.39 17.07
N VAL A 27 18.83 -13.53 18.40
CA VAL A 27 17.65 -13.67 19.27
C VAL A 27 16.78 -12.41 19.25
N LEU A 28 17.39 -11.23 19.29
CA LEU A 28 16.68 -9.94 19.20
C LEU A 28 15.97 -9.78 17.85
N LEU A 29 16.64 -10.10 16.75
CA LEU A 29 16.06 -10.07 15.41
C LEU A 29 14.92 -11.09 15.28
N PHE A 30 15.11 -12.31 15.78
CA PHE A 30 14.10 -13.37 15.75
C PHE A 30 12.83 -12.99 16.53
N ASN A 31 12.99 -12.49 17.77
CA ASN A 31 11.85 -12.08 18.58
C ASN A 31 11.12 -10.86 18.00
N THR A 32 11.84 -9.95 17.33
CA THR A 32 11.23 -8.82 16.64
C THR A 32 10.49 -9.29 15.39
N GLY A 33 11.10 -10.20 14.61
CA GLY A 33 10.49 -10.82 13.44
C GLY A 33 9.18 -11.54 13.78
N LYS A 34 9.14 -12.33 14.86
CA LYS A 34 7.91 -13.00 15.31
C LYS A 34 6.76 -12.04 15.60
N LYS A 35 7.03 -10.90 16.23
CA LYS A 35 5.99 -9.89 16.51
C LYS A 35 5.47 -9.24 15.25
N VAL A 36 6.34 -9.04 14.26
CA VAL A 36 5.96 -8.49 12.96
C VAL A 36 5.08 -9.49 12.21
N VAL A 37 5.46 -10.78 12.18
CA VAL A 37 4.67 -11.85 11.55
C VAL A 37 3.28 -11.96 12.18
N ALA A 38 3.18 -11.99 13.51
CA ALA A 38 1.88 -12.06 14.19
C ALA A 38 0.97 -10.87 13.83
N ARG A 39 1.52 -9.66 13.67
CA ARG A 39 0.75 -8.50 13.20
C ARG A 39 0.27 -8.65 11.76
N PHE A 40 1.07 -9.26 10.88
CA PHE A 40 0.63 -9.53 9.52
C PHE A 40 -0.50 -10.57 9.46
N GLU A 41 -0.46 -11.58 10.33
CA GLU A 41 -1.56 -12.54 10.48
C GLU A 41 -2.85 -11.84 10.93
N GLU A 42 -2.77 -10.97 11.96
CA GLU A 42 -3.90 -10.15 12.42
C GLU A 42 -4.45 -9.22 11.32
N LEU A 43 -3.56 -8.61 10.52
CA LEU A 43 -3.95 -7.81 9.36
C LEU A 43 -4.70 -8.62 8.30
N GLY A 44 -4.20 -9.82 7.99
CA GLY A 44 -4.84 -10.76 7.06
C GLY A 44 -6.22 -11.19 7.55
N ASP A 45 -6.38 -11.52 8.83
CA ASP A 45 -7.67 -11.83 9.43
C ASP A 45 -8.67 -10.66 9.32
N THR A 46 -8.21 -9.44 9.57
CA THR A 46 -9.06 -8.24 9.49
C THR A 46 -9.45 -7.93 8.04
N GLN A 47 -8.53 -8.11 7.09
CA GLN A 47 -8.80 -7.95 5.66
C GLN A 47 -9.77 -9.02 5.15
N ARG A 48 -9.58 -10.29 5.53
CA ARG A 48 -10.52 -11.37 5.23
C ARG A 48 -11.90 -11.10 5.83
N THR A 49 -11.97 -10.50 7.01
CA THR A 49 -13.23 -10.08 7.62
C THR A 49 -13.92 -8.98 6.80
N LEU A 50 -13.16 -7.98 6.31
CA LEU A 50 -13.70 -6.95 5.40
C LEU A 50 -14.22 -7.56 4.11
N ALA A 51 -13.43 -8.41 3.46
CA ALA A 51 -13.81 -9.08 2.22
C ALA A 51 -15.04 -9.98 2.40
N GLY A 52 -15.07 -10.77 3.49
CA GLY A 52 -16.20 -11.64 3.80
C GLY A 52 -17.49 -10.87 4.11
N ARG A 53 -17.40 -9.66 4.68
CA ARG A 53 -18.59 -8.86 5.05
C ARG A 53 -19.06 -7.93 3.93
N TYR A 54 -18.16 -7.39 3.12
CA TYR A 54 -18.46 -6.34 2.13
C TYR A 54 -18.12 -6.71 0.68
N GLY A 55 -17.60 -7.91 0.45
CA GLY A 55 -17.14 -8.37 -0.87
C GLY A 55 -15.68 -8.03 -1.15
N GLU A 56 -15.13 -8.68 -2.16
CA GLU A 56 -13.79 -8.39 -2.66
C GLU A 56 -13.74 -6.98 -3.27
N VAL A 57 -12.54 -6.39 -3.29
CA VAL A 57 -12.32 -5.06 -3.88
C VAL A 57 -12.80 -5.02 -5.34
N ALA A 58 -12.52 -6.06 -6.12
CA ALA A 58 -12.90 -6.17 -7.52
C ALA A 58 -14.42 -6.27 -7.75
N ASP A 59 -15.16 -6.80 -6.77
CA ASP A 59 -16.61 -7.04 -6.88
C ASP A 59 -17.44 -5.82 -6.52
N TYR A 60 -16.80 -4.72 -6.10
CA TYR A 60 -17.51 -3.51 -5.75
C TYR A 60 -18.32 -2.96 -6.95
N VAL A 61 -19.53 -2.49 -6.65
CA VAL A 61 -20.47 -1.90 -7.61
C VAL A 61 -20.73 -0.46 -7.18
N PRO A 62 -20.14 0.54 -7.87
CA PRO A 62 -20.49 1.93 -7.63
C PRO A 62 -21.99 2.18 -7.82
N LEU A 63 -22.53 3.20 -7.16
CA LEU A 63 -23.96 3.50 -7.23
C LEU A 63 -24.41 3.75 -8.67
N ALA A 64 -25.48 3.03 -9.05
CA ALA A 64 -25.92 2.92 -10.43
C ALA A 64 -26.24 4.27 -11.08
N ASP A 65 -26.74 5.25 -10.32
CA ASP A 65 -27.14 6.58 -10.78
C ASP A 65 -26.02 7.63 -10.69
N GLY A 66 -24.84 7.25 -10.18
CA GLY A 66 -23.72 8.16 -9.97
C GLY A 66 -23.98 9.24 -8.91
N VAL A 67 -25.10 9.18 -8.18
CA VAL A 67 -25.36 10.08 -7.06
C VAL A 67 -24.57 9.58 -5.88
N LEU A 68 -23.70 10.43 -5.31
CA LEU A 68 -22.98 10.12 -4.08
C LEU A 68 -23.80 10.58 -2.88
N PRO A 69 -24.30 9.66 -2.03
CA PRO A 69 -25.00 10.05 -0.82
C PRO A 69 -24.02 10.79 0.08
N THR A 70 -24.45 11.96 0.55
CA THR A 70 -23.71 12.83 1.48
C THR A 70 -23.14 12.03 2.65
N GLU A 71 -23.95 11.14 3.22
CA GLU A 71 -23.55 10.26 4.32
C GLU A 71 -22.35 9.35 3.98
N ARG A 72 -22.30 8.77 2.77
CA ARG A 72 -21.19 7.89 2.38
C ARG A 72 -19.88 8.67 2.21
N VAL A 73 -19.95 9.89 1.67
CA VAL A 73 -18.79 10.78 1.57
C VAL A 73 -18.29 11.21 2.97
N GLU A 74 -19.20 11.48 3.90
CA GLU A 74 -18.83 11.79 5.30
C GLU A 74 -18.22 10.60 6.04
N ILE A 75 -18.73 9.39 5.81
CA ILE A 75 -18.16 8.15 6.34
C ILE A 75 -16.74 7.97 5.81
N PHE A 76 -16.55 8.10 4.49
CA PHE A 76 -15.22 8.03 3.87
C PHE A 76 -14.25 9.04 4.48
N LEU A 77 -14.67 10.30 4.61
CA LEU A 77 -13.82 11.35 5.19
C LEU A 77 -13.52 11.11 6.68
N ARG A 78 -14.42 10.51 7.46
CA ARG A 78 -14.12 10.10 8.85
C ARG A 78 -13.06 8.99 8.90
N VAL A 79 -13.10 8.03 7.98
CA VAL A 79 -12.04 7.04 7.84
C VAL A 79 -10.72 7.77 7.53
N GLN A 80 -10.71 8.69 6.55
CA GLN A 80 -9.52 9.49 6.24
C GLN A 80 -9.00 10.31 7.42
N ASP A 81 -9.89 10.93 8.21
CA ASP A 81 -9.54 11.71 9.40
C ASP A 81 -8.82 10.83 10.43
N THR A 82 -9.28 9.59 10.61
CA THR A 82 -8.67 8.60 11.52
C THR A 82 -7.24 8.25 11.07
N LEU A 83 -7.04 8.08 9.77
CA LEU A 83 -5.76 7.66 9.19
C LEU A 83 -4.70 8.76 9.07
N GLN A 84 -5.03 10.00 9.39
CA GLN A 84 -4.12 11.13 9.17
C GLN A 84 -2.78 10.97 9.89
N GLU A 85 -2.78 10.51 11.13
CA GLU A 85 -1.55 10.44 11.93
C GLU A 85 -0.65 9.31 11.45
N THR A 86 -1.14 8.06 11.43
CA THR A 86 -0.38 6.90 10.95
C THR A 86 0.01 7.03 9.48
N GLY A 87 -0.87 7.61 8.65
CA GLY A 87 -0.59 7.92 7.25
C GLY A 87 0.56 8.91 7.08
N ARG A 88 0.58 10.02 7.85
CA ARG A 88 1.70 10.99 7.80
C ARG A 88 3.00 10.38 8.32
N GLN A 89 2.95 9.54 9.36
CA GLN A 89 4.13 8.83 9.85
C GLN A 89 4.70 7.91 8.78
N LEU A 90 3.86 7.09 8.14
CA LEU A 90 4.26 6.25 7.02
C LEU A 90 4.86 7.08 5.88
N VAL A 91 4.21 8.20 5.52
CA VAL A 91 4.70 9.12 4.49
C VAL A 91 6.09 9.68 4.84
N SER A 92 6.28 10.08 6.09
CA SER A 92 7.56 10.62 6.56
C SER A 92 8.68 9.59 6.53
N HIS A 93 8.40 8.34 6.93
CA HIS A 93 9.37 7.26 6.93
C HIS A 93 9.75 6.82 5.52
N GLY A 94 8.78 6.74 4.59
CA GLY A 94 9.05 6.44 3.18
C GLY A 94 9.96 7.49 2.52
N ARG A 95 9.69 8.78 2.75
CA ARG A 95 10.55 9.87 2.25
C ARG A 95 11.95 9.80 2.84
N ALA A 96 12.08 9.57 4.15
CA ALA A 96 13.38 9.43 4.79
C ALA A 96 14.19 8.26 4.21
N LEU A 97 13.55 7.14 3.85
CA LEU A 97 14.23 6.03 3.19
C LEU A 97 14.70 6.42 1.78
N LYS A 98 13.84 7.05 0.98
CA LYS A 98 14.19 7.51 -0.38
C LYS A 98 15.36 8.49 -0.37
N ASP A 99 15.42 9.38 0.62
CA ASP A 99 16.55 10.30 0.81
C ASP A 99 17.86 9.55 1.10
N LEU A 100 17.80 8.44 1.85
CA LEU A 100 18.96 7.59 2.11
C LEU A 100 19.43 6.85 0.85
N GLU A 101 18.50 6.42 0.00
CA GLU A 101 18.84 5.78 -1.28
C GLU A 101 19.55 6.73 -2.23
N HIS A 102 19.11 7.99 -2.31
CA HIS A 102 19.80 9.04 -3.07
C HIS A 102 21.22 9.31 -2.55
N GLN A 103 21.47 9.11 -1.25
CA GLN A 103 22.80 9.26 -0.64
C GLN A 103 23.71 8.05 -0.87
N LYS A 104 23.18 6.85 -1.13
CA LYS A 104 23.99 5.64 -1.37
C LYS A 104 24.99 5.80 -2.53
N GLY A 105 24.66 6.62 -3.53
CA GLY A 105 25.55 6.93 -4.66
C GLY A 105 26.84 7.66 -4.29
N LYS A 106 26.99 8.17 -3.06
CA LYS A 106 28.15 8.95 -2.59
C LYS A 106 29.08 8.19 -1.63
N GLY A 107 28.86 6.89 -1.43
CA GLY A 107 29.63 6.05 -0.52
C GLY A 107 28.98 5.96 0.87
N ILE A 108 28.54 4.76 1.26
CA ILE A 108 27.85 4.53 2.53
C ILE A 108 28.88 4.17 3.59
N GLY A 109 29.18 5.10 4.50
CA GLY A 109 29.92 4.76 5.71
C GLY A 109 29.11 3.83 6.64
N PRO A 110 29.73 3.15 7.61
CA PRO A 110 29.04 2.23 8.54
C PRO A 110 27.83 2.86 9.26
N GLY A 111 27.84 4.17 9.52
CA GLY A 111 26.69 4.89 10.06
C GLY A 111 25.48 4.97 9.12
N GLY A 112 25.68 4.92 7.81
CA GLY A 112 24.62 4.90 6.80
C GLY A 112 23.89 3.55 6.73
N ILE A 113 24.60 2.44 6.95
CA ILE A 113 24.00 1.09 7.00
C ILE A 113 23.03 0.98 8.18
N LEU A 114 23.47 1.40 9.38
CA LEU A 114 22.62 1.39 10.58
C LEU A 114 21.38 2.28 10.41
N ARG A 115 21.54 3.45 9.77
CA ARG A 115 20.43 4.37 9.49
C ARG A 115 19.44 3.77 8.48
N GLY A 116 19.93 3.07 7.46
CA GLY A 116 19.11 2.33 6.49
C GLY A 116 18.27 1.23 7.14
N ILE A 117 18.89 0.39 7.99
CA ILE A 117 18.18 -0.65 8.74
C ILE A 117 17.07 -0.06 9.61
N ARG A 118 17.36 1.03 10.33
CA ARG A 118 16.36 1.73 11.16
C ARG A 118 15.21 2.30 10.32
N GLY A 119 15.51 2.82 9.12
CA GLY A 119 14.50 3.34 8.18
C GLY A 119 13.53 2.26 7.72
N VAL A 120 14.04 1.10 7.27
CA VAL A 120 13.23 -0.04 6.81
C VAL A 120 12.33 -0.57 7.94
N VAL A 121 12.89 -0.75 9.14
CA VAL A 121 12.11 -1.18 10.32
C VAL A 121 11.02 -0.16 10.68
N GLY A 122 11.32 1.13 10.56
CA GLY A 122 10.35 2.22 10.78
C GLY A 122 9.19 2.17 9.78
N ILE A 123 9.47 1.95 8.50
CA ILE A 123 8.44 1.80 7.46
C ILE A 123 7.57 0.58 7.70
N GLY A 124 8.16 -0.60 7.95
CA GLY A 124 7.38 -1.82 8.19
C GLY A 124 6.43 -1.67 9.38
N ARG A 125 6.90 -1.01 10.45
CA ARG A 125 6.05 -0.69 11.60
C ARG A 125 4.93 0.29 11.24
N SER A 126 5.24 1.43 10.63
CA SER A 126 4.19 2.41 10.27
C SER A 126 3.23 1.90 9.22
N ALA A 127 3.67 1.03 8.31
CA ALA A 127 2.81 0.38 7.33
C ALA A 127 1.83 -0.58 7.99
N THR A 128 2.31 -1.44 8.90
CA THR A 128 1.43 -2.34 9.65
C THR A 128 0.43 -1.57 10.53
N GLU A 129 0.87 -0.52 11.22
CA GLU A 129 0.00 0.35 12.03
C GLU A 129 -1.06 1.06 11.17
N TYR A 130 -0.68 1.63 10.01
CA TYR A 130 -1.61 2.26 9.08
C TYR A 130 -2.63 1.27 8.51
N LEU A 131 -2.20 0.08 8.10
CA LEU A 131 -3.09 -0.94 7.55
C LEU A 131 -4.08 -1.46 8.58
N GLN A 132 -3.62 -1.63 9.82
CA GLN A 132 -4.48 -2.06 10.92
C GLN A 132 -5.54 -1.01 11.20
N GLU A 133 -5.13 0.25 11.37
CA GLU A 133 -6.04 1.35 11.63
C GLU A 133 -7.01 1.58 10.46
N ARG A 134 -6.55 1.42 9.21
CA ARG A 134 -7.43 1.46 8.02
C ARG A 134 -8.50 0.39 8.11
N ASN A 135 -8.10 -0.86 8.32
CA ASN A 135 -9.05 -1.96 8.30
C ASN A 135 -10.05 -1.88 9.47
N GLU A 136 -9.58 -1.50 10.66
CA GLU A 136 -10.44 -1.25 11.83
C GLU A 136 -11.40 -0.08 11.61
N ALA A 137 -10.92 1.04 11.06
CA ALA A 137 -11.75 2.19 10.74
C ALA A 137 -12.82 1.86 9.70
N LEU A 138 -12.46 1.07 8.67
CA LEU A 138 -13.40 0.59 7.65
C LEU A 138 -14.48 -0.32 8.23
N LEU A 139 -14.11 -1.25 9.13
CA LEU A 139 -15.06 -2.12 9.83
C LEU A 139 -16.02 -1.31 10.71
N ALA A 140 -15.50 -0.33 11.45
CA ALA A 140 -16.30 0.54 12.31
C ALA A 140 -17.23 1.46 11.50
N ALA A 141 -16.81 1.86 10.31
CA ALA A 141 -17.54 2.71 9.37
C ALA A 141 -18.55 1.96 8.51
N GLU A 142 -18.57 0.63 8.60
CA GLU A 142 -19.31 -0.26 7.70
C GLU A 142 -19.07 0.06 6.22
N MET A 143 -17.78 0.14 5.86
CA MET A 143 -17.32 0.46 4.51
C MET A 143 -16.40 -0.63 3.99
N GLY A 144 -16.72 -1.17 2.81
CA GLY A 144 -15.86 -2.13 2.13
C GLY A 144 -14.61 -1.46 1.55
N LEU A 145 -13.57 -2.25 1.33
CA LEU A 145 -12.31 -1.74 0.76
C LEU A 145 -12.45 -1.28 -0.71
N GLY A 146 -13.38 -1.89 -1.47
CA GLY A 146 -13.74 -1.44 -2.81
C GLY A 146 -14.38 -0.05 -2.83
N GLU A 147 -15.36 0.21 -1.95
CA GLU A 147 -15.98 1.54 -1.81
C GLU A 147 -14.97 2.59 -1.38
N TYR A 148 -14.15 2.28 -0.37
CA TYR A 148 -13.08 3.17 0.09
C TYR A 148 -12.13 3.54 -1.05
N THR A 149 -11.64 2.53 -1.78
CA THR A 149 -10.72 2.74 -2.90
C THR A 149 -11.36 3.55 -4.03
N TYR A 150 -12.63 3.27 -4.35
CA TYR A 150 -13.39 4.02 -5.36
C TYR A 150 -13.51 5.50 -4.99
N LEU A 151 -13.98 5.81 -3.77
CA LEU A 151 -14.13 7.20 -3.30
C LEU A 151 -12.79 7.93 -3.19
N TYR A 152 -11.73 7.22 -2.80
CA TYR A 152 -10.39 7.77 -2.75
C TYR A 152 -9.91 8.21 -4.14
N VAL A 153 -10.00 7.32 -5.13
CA VAL A 153 -9.56 7.65 -6.49
C VAL A 153 -10.44 8.71 -7.13
N LEU A 154 -11.75 8.57 -6.98
CA LEU A 154 -12.71 9.55 -7.48
C LEU A 154 -12.45 10.95 -6.90
N GLY A 155 -12.34 11.06 -5.57
CA GLY A 155 -12.22 12.33 -4.87
C GLY A 155 -10.83 12.97 -4.99
N TYR A 156 -9.75 12.20 -4.82
CA TYR A 156 -8.41 12.79 -4.83
C TYR A 156 -7.81 12.87 -6.23
N HIS A 157 -7.96 11.82 -7.04
CA HIS A 157 -7.22 11.72 -8.29
C HIS A 157 -8.05 12.22 -9.47
N SER A 158 -9.29 11.77 -9.61
CA SER A 158 -10.16 12.19 -10.73
C SER A 158 -10.67 13.62 -10.55
N TRP A 159 -11.10 13.98 -9.35
CA TRP A 159 -11.69 15.30 -9.09
C TRP A 159 -10.65 16.38 -8.77
N LEU A 160 -9.81 16.16 -7.75
CA LEU A 160 -8.83 17.14 -7.31
C LEU A 160 -7.51 17.09 -8.09
N GLY A 161 -7.35 16.14 -9.01
CA GLY A 161 -6.15 16.03 -9.85
C GLY A 161 -4.88 15.73 -9.05
N ARG A 162 -4.99 15.12 -7.87
CA ARG A 162 -3.81 14.69 -7.10
C ARG A 162 -3.15 13.51 -7.81
N SER A 163 -1.83 13.44 -7.74
CA SER A 163 -1.06 12.29 -8.23
C SER A 163 -0.61 11.42 -7.06
N PHE A 164 -0.53 10.11 -7.27
CA PHE A 164 0.10 9.21 -6.29
C PHE A 164 1.55 9.66 -6.04
N ASP A 165 2.04 9.57 -4.79
CA ASP A 165 3.46 9.76 -4.53
C ASP A 165 4.19 8.47 -4.94
N PRO A 166 5.13 8.54 -5.90
CA PRO A 166 5.85 7.36 -6.37
C PRO A 166 6.71 6.72 -5.27
N THR A 167 6.92 7.41 -4.13
CA THR A 167 7.65 6.87 -2.97
C THR A 167 6.90 5.73 -2.27
N PHE A 168 5.59 5.62 -2.47
CA PHE A 168 4.75 4.56 -1.87
C PHE A 168 4.26 3.53 -2.90
N GLY A 169 4.85 3.52 -4.10
CA GLY A 169 4.99 2.25 -4.85
C GLY A 169 5.94 1.34 -4.07
N GLU A 170 5.78 0.03 -4.17
CA GLU A 170 6.57 -0.94 -3.38
C GLU A 170 8.08 -0.61 -3.45
N PRO A 171 8.74 -0.34 -2.31
CA PRO A 171 10.16 -0.04 -2.31
C PRO A 171 10.95 -1.31 -2.63
N SER A 172 11.54 -1.37 -3.83
CA SER A 172 12.44 -2.46 -4.23
C SER A 172 13.83 -2.29 -3.61
N THR A 173 14.02 -2.78 -2.39
CA THR A 173 15.35 -2.87 -1.79
C THR A 173 16.21 -3.92 -2.51
N ARG A 174 17.29 -3.45 -3.14
CA ARG A 174 18.37 -4.24 -3.73
C ARG A 174 19.13 -5.02 -2.65
N VAL A 175 19.01 -6.34 -2.62
CA VAL A 175 19.95 -7.20 -1.90
C VAL A 175 20.71 -8.05 -2.92
N ASN A 176 21.98 -7.73 -3.12
CA ASN A 176 22.89 -8.65 -3.81
C ASN A 176 23.11 -9.84 -2.88
N THR A 177 22.49 -10.98 -3.15
CA THR A 177 22.95 -12.26 -2.63
C THR A 177 24.10 -12.76 -3.50
N GLU A 178 25.16 -13.29 -2.89
CA GLU A 178 26.42 -13.71 -3.56
C GLU A 178 26.24 -14.79 -4.65
N HIS A 179 25.03 -15.31 -4.89
CA HIS A 179 24.74 -16.46 -5.76
C HIS A 179 24.18 -16.12 -7.16
N GLY A 180 24.24 -14.87 -7.62
CA GLY A 180 24.10 -14.57 -9.05
C GLY A 180 22.70 -14.64 -9.68
N ALA A 181 21.63 -14.75 -8.90
CA ALA A 181 20.27 -14.56 -9.43
C ALA A 181 20.06 -13.08 -9.79
N ARG A 182 20.01 -12.78 -11.09
CA ARG A 182 19.70 -11.45 -11.62
C ARG A 182 18.20 -11.35 -11.84
N ILE A 183 17.51 -10.73 -10.92
CA ILE A 183 16.11 -10.33 -11.11
C ILE A 183 16.12 -8.86 -11.50
N GLU A 184 15.83 -8.57 -12.76
CA GLU A 184 15.67 -7.20 -13.28
C GLU A 184 14.29 -6.67 -12.91
N ILE A 185 14.23 -5.64 -12.06
CA ILE A 185 12.99 -4.93 -11.77
C ILE A 185 13.27 -3.43 -11.75
N GLY A 186 12.58 -2.75 -12.67
CA GLY A 186 12.54 -1.31 -12.91
C GLY A 186 11.45 -1.07 -13.97
N ASP A 187 10.64 -0.03 -13.81
CA ASP A 187 9.37 0.28 -14.49
C ASP A 187 8.21 -0.70 -14.24
N ARG A 188 8.47 -2.00 -14.11
CA ARG A 188 7.40 -3.03 -14.04
C ARG A 188 6.46 -2.94 -12.83
N ASP A 189 6.89 -2.42 -11.69
CA ASP A 189 6.04 -2.42 -10.48
C ASP A 189 5.03 -1.27 -10.46
N ASP A 190 5.44 -0.08 -10.94
CA ASP A 190 4.52 1.03 -11.15
C ASP A 190 3.53 0.70 -12.28
N GLU A 191 4.00 0.03 -13.34
CA GLU A 191 3.15 -0.53 -14.40
C GLU A 191 2.15 -1.55 -13.83
N ARG A 192 2.59 -2.57 -13.08
CA ARG A 192 1.72 -3.57 -12.45
C ARG A 192 0.71 -2.95 -11.50
N ARG A 193 1.12 -1.96 -10.71
CA ARG A 193 0.23 -1.24 -9.80
C ARG A 193 -0.86 -0.51 -10.59
N ALA A 194 -0.46 0.20 -11.63
CA ALA A 194 -1.40 0.91 -12.48
C ALA A 194 -2.34 -0.07 -13.22
N GLU A 195 -1.82 -1.19 -13.72
CA GLU A 195 -2.60 -2.28 -14.31
C GLU A 195 -3.63 -2.83 -13.32
N ARG A 196 -3.25 -3.09 -12.06
CA ARG A 196 -4.20 -3.54 -11.02
C ARG A 196 -5.31 -2.53 -10.76
N LEU A 197 -4.96 -1.25 -10.59
CA LEU A 197 -5.95 -0.19 -10.43
C LEU A 197 -6.85 -0.10 -11.66
N GLN A 198 -6.29 -0.16 -12.86
CA GLN A 198 -7.03 -0.13 -14.12
C GLN A 198 -8.01 -1.29 -14.23
N ASP A 199 -7.59 -2.51 -13.91
CA ASP A 199 -8.45 -3.69 -13.95
C ASP A 199 -9.61 -3.58 -12.96
N LEU A 200 -9.36 -3.08 -11.75
CA LEU A 200 -10.43 -2.75 -10.80
C LEU A 200 -11.40 -1.73 -11.39
N PHE A 201 -10.90 -0.65 -11.96
CA PHE A 201 -11.76 0.41 -12.53
C PHE A 201 -12.55 -0.05 -13.74
N ARG A 202 -11.96 -0.89 -14.60
CA ARG A 202 -12.66 -1.52 -15.71
C ARG A 202 -13.80 -2.40 -15.19
N GLY A 203 -13.53 -3.20 -14.16
CA GLY A 203 -14.53 -4.02 -13.48
C GLY A 203 -15.66 -3.16 -12.91
N TRP A 204 -15.32 -2.11 -12.15
CA TRP A 204 -16.30 -1.22 -11.51
C TRP A 204 -17.15 -0.43 -12.51
N ALA A 205 -16.55 0.06 -13.60
CA ALA A 205 -17.28 0.75 -14.66
C ALA A 205 -18.27 -0.19 -15.36
N ALA A 206 -17.85 -1.43 -15.65
CA ALA A 206 -18.73 -2.46 -16.20
C ALA A 206 -19.88 -2.82 -15.23
N ASN A 207 -19.56 -3.02 -13.95
CA ASN A 207 -20.51 -3.29 -12.88
C ASN A 207 -21.54 -2.16 -12.72
N GLN A 208 -21.08 -0.91 -12.70
CA GLN A 208 -21.95 0.27 -12.58
C GLN A 208 -22.86 0.42 -13.80
N HIS A 209 -22.33 0.22 -15.01
CA HIS A 209 -23.11 0.26 -16.24
C HIS A 209 -24.20 -0.83 -16.28
N GLN A 210 -23.86 -2.06 -15.88
CA GLN A 210 -24.83 -3.16 -15.77
C GLN A 210 -25.92 -2.84 -14.76
N ALA A 211 -25.55 -2.32 -13.58
CA ALA A 211 -26.50 -1.93 -12.54
C ALA A 211 -27.43 -0.79 -13.01
N ALA A 212 -26.89 0.22 -13.70
CA ALA A 212 -27.67 1.32 -14.27
C ALA A 212 -28.69 0.85 -15.32
N THR A 213 -28.26 -0.04 -16.21
CA THR A 213 -29.10 -0.64 -17.24
C THR A 213 -30.22 -1.48 -16.63
N ALA A 214 -29.89 -2.33 -15.65
CA ALA A 214 -30.86 -3.17 -14.96
C ALA A 214 -31.90 -2.35 -14.17
N ALA A 215 -31.50 -1.21 -13.62
CA ALA A 215 -32.38 -0.28 -12.92
C ALA A 215 -33.25 0.59 -13.86
N GLY A 216 -33.03 0.53 -15.18
CA GLY A 216 -33.77 1.34 -16.16
C GLY A 216 -33.51 2.84 -16.02
N LEU A 217 -32.27 3.22 -15.66
CA LEU A 217 -31.88 4.61 -15.55
C LEU A 217 -31.85 5.32 -16.90
N ASP A 218 -31.70 6.64 -16.86
CA ASP A 218 -31.64 7.48 -18.05
C ASP A 218 -30.61 6.98 -19.08
N ALA A 219 -30.99 7.00 -20.35
CA ALA A 219 -30.18 6.46 -21.44
C ALA A 219 -28.88 7.26 -21.62
N ALA A 220 -28.89 8.58 -21.44
CA ALA A 220 -27.68 9.40 -21.58
C ALA A 220 -26.68 9.12 -20.44
N TRP A 221 -27.18 8.83 -19.24
CA TRP A 221 -26.34 8.36 -18.14
C TRP A 221 -25.72 6.98 -18.44
N CYS A 222 -26.52 6.03 -18.92
CA CYS A 222 -26.00 4.70 -19.29
C CYS A 222 -24.95 4.81 -20.41
N GLU A 223 -25.18 5.65 -21.43
CA GLU A 223 -24.21 5.94 -22.48
C GLU A 223 -22.91 6.55 -21.93
N THR A 224 -23.01 7.44 -20.94
CA THR A 224 -21.84 8.03 -20.27
C THR A 224 -21.01 6.96 -19.56
N LEU A 225 -21.66 6.05 -18.83
CA LEU A 225 -21.00 4.93 -18.16
C LEU A 225 -20.37 3.95 -19.17
N ALA A 226 -21.08 3.64 -20.26
CA ALA A 226 -20.56 2.79 -21.32
C ALA A 226 -19.32 3.39 -21.99
N ALA A 227 -19.33 4.70 -22.24
CA ALA A 227 -18.18 5.41 -22.80
C ALA A 227 -16.98 5.40 -21.84
N GLU A 228 -17.22 5.56 -20.54
CA GLU A 228 -16.14 5.49 -19.53
C GLU A 228 -15.60 4.06 -19.40
N ALA A 229 -16.45 3.04 -19.39
CA ALA A 229 -16.02 1.64 -19.40
C ALA A 229 -15.17 1.29 -20.64
N LEU A 230 -15.58 1.77 -21.82
CA LEU A 230 -14.80 1.61 -23.05
C LEU A 230 -13.46 2.36 -22.98
N ALA A 231 -13.45 3.57 -22.43
CA ALA A 231 -12.24 4.34 -22.28
C ALA A 231 -11.25 3.68 -21.30
N ALA A 232 -11.75 3.09 -20.21
CA ALA A 232 -10.95 2.28 -19.27
C ALA A 232 -10.38 1.00 -19.91
N ALA A 233 -10.97 0.52 -21.00
CA ALA A 233 -10.48 -0.61 -21.80
C ALA A 233 -9.48 -0.20 -22.91
N SER A 234 -9.21 1.10 -23.09
CA SER A 234 -8.25 1.57 -24.10
C SER A 234 -6.79 1.30 -23.72
N ALA A 235 -5.88 1.43 -24.69
CA ALA A 235 -4.45 1.12 -24.55
C ALA A 235 -3.66 2.06 -23.61
N ASP A 236 -4.30 3.10 -23.08
CA ASP A 236 -3.68 3.96 -22.06
C ASP A 236 -3.82 3.31 -20.68
N SER A 237 -2.81 2.51 -20.31
CA SER A 237 -2.80 1.69 -19.10
C SER A 237 -2.82 2.49 -17.80
N LEU A 238 -2.59 3.81 -17.86
CA LEU A 238 -2.52 4.69 -16.69
C LEU A 238 -3.76 5.57 -16.52
N ARG A 239 -4.77 5.42 -17.38
CA ARG A 239 -5.99 6.25 -17.30
C ARG A 239 -6.82 5.88 -16.07
N LEU A 240 -6.97 6.85 -15.16
CA LEU A 240 -7.90 6.76 -14.04
C LEU A 240 -9.35 7.06 -14.49
N PRO A 241 -10.36 6.62 -13.72
CA PRO A 241 -11.75 6.95 -14.03
C PRO A 241 -11.94 8.45 -14.14
N TRP A 242 -12.73 8.88 -15.12
CA TRP A 242 -13.13 10.28 -15.26
C TRP A 242 -11.95 11.26 -15.41
N THR A 243 -10.82 10.80 -15.98
CA THR A 243 -9.66 11.66 -16.27
C THR A 243 -10.04 12.87 -17.16
N GLY A 244 -11.09 12.75 -17.99
CA GLY A 244 -11.64 13.84 -18.80
C GLY A 244 -12.55 14.83 -18.04
N GLY A 245 -12.73 14.65 -16.74
CA GLY A 245 -13.64 15.41 -15.90
C GLY A 245 -14.80 14.56 -15.39
N LEU A 246 -15.24 14.85 -14.17
CA LEU A 246 -16.35 14.16 -13.54
C LEU A 246 -17.70 14.61 -14.11
N PRO A 247 -18.66 13.69 -14.25
CA PRO A 247 -20.06 14.03 -14.45
C PRO A 247 -20.55 15.05 -13.42
N ALA A 248 -21.47 15.93 -13.84
CA ALA A 248 -22.00 16.99 -12.99
C ALA A 248 -22.62 16.45 -11.69
N THR A 249 -23.28 15.28 -11.75
CA THR A 249 -23.87 14.60 -10.59
C THR A 249 -22.82 14.22 -9.54
N LEU A 250 -21.71 13.62 -9.97
CA LEU A 250 -20.60 13.25 -9.08
C LEU A 250 -19.92 14.49 -8.50
N THR A 251 -19.71 15.51 -9.33
CA THR A 251 -19.12 16.79 -8.90
C THR A 251 -20.00 17.47 -7.83
N ALA A 252 -21.32 17.52 -8.04
CA ALA A 252 -22.27 18.11 -7.09
C ALA A 252 -22.27 17.38 -5.74
N GLY A 253 -22.08 16.06 -5.72
CA GLY A 253 -21.97 15.26 -4.49
C GLY A 253 -20.68 15.52 -3.71
N LEU A 254 -19.57 15.81 -4.40
CA LEU A 254 -18.26 16.04 -3.79
C LEU A 254 -18.02 17.50 -3.38
N GLU A 255 -18.55 18.47 -4.12
CA GLU A 255 -18.28 19.91 -3.94
C GLU A 255 -18.45 20.42 -2.50
N PRO A 256 -19.52 20.05 -1.75
CA PRO A 256 -19.67 20.47 -0.35
C PRO A 256 -18.51 20.06 0.57
N PHE A 257 -17.74 19.05 0.16
CA PHE A 257 -16.66 18.45 0.93
C PHE A 257 -15.26 18.84 0.45
N ARG A 258 -15.13 19.71 -0.57
CA ARG A 258 -13.85 20.07 -1.19
C ARG A 258 -12.74 20.36 -0.19
N ALA A 259 -13.01 21.26 0.76
CA ALA A 259 -12.03 21.67 1.77
C ALA A 259 -11.58 20.50 2.67
N ARG A 260 -12.49 19.56 3.00
CA ARG A 260 -12.13 18.38 3.79
C ARG A 260 -11.30 17.39 3.00
N PHE A 261 -11.63 17.14 1.73
CA PHE A 261 -10.76 16.34 0.86
C PHE A 261 -9.37 16.98 0.81
N GLU A 262 -9.24 18.25 0.48
CA GLU A 262 -7.93 18.91 0.42
C GLU A 262 -7.12 18.82 1.72
N ALA A 263 -7.78 18.92 2.89
CA ALA A 263 -7.13 18.83 4.19
C ALA A 263 -6.71 17.40 4.59
N THR A 264 -7.36 16.38 4.04
CA THR A 264 -7.18 14.97 4.42
C THR A 264 -6.39 14.15 3.41
N TYR A 265 -5.96 14.77 2.30
CA TYR A 265 -5.18 14.06 1.29
C TYR A 265 -3.87 13.50 1.87
N LEU A 266 -3.76 12.17 1.84
CA LEU A 266 -2.53 11.43 2.07
C LEU A 266 -2.04 10.95 0.70
N PRO A 267 -0.75 11.04 0.35
CA PRO A 267 -0.28 10.58 -0.95
C PRO A 267 0.07 9.08 -0.93
N LEU A 268 -0.77 8.27 -0.30
CA LEU A 268 -0.59 6.81 -0.20
C LEU A 268 -1.39 6.09 -1.30
N ASP A 269 -1.00 4.86 -1.63
CA ASP A 269 -1.86 3.99 -2.44
C ASP A 269 -3.09 3.57 -1.62
N PRO A 270 -4.33 3.79 -2.09
CA PRO A 270 -5.49 3.20 -1.41
C PRO A 270 -5.40 1.67 -1.32
N LEU A 271 -4.66 1.03 -2.25
CA LEU A 271 -4.41 -0.40 -2.29
C LEU A 271 -3.15 -0.85 -1.55
N VAL A 272 -2.48 0.00 -0.75
CA VAL A 272 -1.38 -0.51 0.11
C VAL A 272 -1.89 -1.73 0.88
N GLY A 273 -1.16 -2.85 0.82
CA GLY A 273 -1.50 -4.12 1.48
C GLY A 273 -2.47 -5.03 0.73
N VAL A 274 -3.10 -4.57 -0.36
CA VAL A 274 -4.00 -5.41 -1.20
C VAL A 274 -3.13 -6.16 -2.22
N GLY A 275 -2.75 -7.40 -1.90
CA GLY A 275 -1.95 -8.24 -2.80
C GLY A 275 -0.98 -9.19 -2.10
N VAL A 276 -0.71 -8.99 -0.81
CA VAL A 276 0.25 -9.82 -0.04
C VAL A 276 -0.18 -11.28 0.08
N GLU A 277 -1.48 -11.59 -0.06
CA GLU A 277 -1.99 -12.96 0.14
C GLU A 277 -2.22 -13.77 -1.16
N GLN A 278 -2.30 -13.14 -2.35
CA GLN A 278 -2.69 -13.90 -3.57
C GLN A 278 -1.54 -14.67 -4.25
N GLU A 279 -0.28 -14.29 -4.05
CA GLU A 279 0.87 -15.04 -4.59
C GLU A 279 1.36 -16.18 -3.67
N GLY A 280 0.77 -16.35 -2.47
CA GLY A 280 1.12 -17.40 -1.52
C GLY A 280 0.43 -18.76 -1.76
N GLY A 281 -0.21 -18.95 -2.91
CA GLY A 281 -0.80 -20.22 -3.30
C GLY A 281 0.27 -21.22 -3.75
N ASP A 282 0.68 -22.09 -2.83
CA ASP A 282 1.33 -23.40 -3.07
C ASP A 282 2.85 -23.47 -3.29
N GLU A 283 3.60 -22.37 -3.30
CA GLU A 283 5.06 -22.44 -3.16
C GLU A 283 5.47 -22.43 -1.69
N GLY A 284 5.44 -23.61 -1.07
CA GLY A 284 6.02 -23.84 0.25
C GLY A 284 7.48 -23.37 0.30
N PHE A 285 7.74 -22.28 1.01
CA PHE A 285 9.08 -21.88 1.40
C PHE A 285 9.59 -22.87 2.46
N ASP A 286 10.05 -24.03 2.01
CA ASP A 286 10.73 -25.02 2.85
C ASP A 286 12.08 -24.45 3.28
N PHE A 287 12.12 -23.89 4.49
CA PHE A 287 13.38 -23.71 5.23
C PHE A 287 13.86 -25.08 5.73
N ASN A 288 14.40 -25.90 4.82
CA ASN A 288 15.25 -27.00 5.24
C ASN A 288 16.61 -26.42 5.67
N ILE A 289 16.77 -26.28 6.98
CA ILE A 289 18.07 -26.12 7.63
C ILE A 289 18.53 -27.53 7.99
N GLU A 290 19.38 -28.13 7.14
CA GLU A 290 20.27 -29.21 7.55
C GLU A 290 21.55 -28.63 8.19
#